data_AF-A0A7S2FWG7-F1
#
_entry.id   AF-A0A7S2FWG7-F1
#
_cell.length_a   1.000
_cell.length_b   1.000
_cell.length_c   1.000
_cell.angle_alpha   90.00
_cell.angle_beta   90.00
_cell.angle_gamma   90.00
#
_symmetry.space_group_name_H-M   'P 1'
#
loop_
_entity.id
_entity.type
_entity.pdbx_description
1 polymer ?
#
loop_
_entity_poly.entity_id
_entity_poly.type
_entity_poly.pdbx_seq_one_letter_code
_entity_poly.pdbx_strand_id
1 'polypeptide(L)'
;FQADYHLKELSMGEREQPVVGMRGCLDLADPGAEGAEAADCAAADAAGVAWRAREWFVVRHAELLLGEGGELVPCVDMGVEAREVALGPCGQLEDAPLSRPGHPLLRYAAEFTRHFDLIAERRSVVFQLRELAKASVLAK
;
A
#
# COMPACT_ATOMS: atom_id res chain seq x y z
N PHE A 1 3.23 13.73 -1.67
CA PHE A 1 4.09 13.92 -0.48
C PHE A 1 3.36 13.73 0.84
N GLN A 2 2.28 14.47 1.15
CA GLN A 2 1.53 14.22 2.39
C GLN A 2 0.84 12.85 2.42
N ALA A 3 0.33 12.37 1.27
CA ALA A 3 -0.27 11.04 1.15
C ALA A 3 0.72 9.92 1.49
N ASP A 4 1.97 9.98 1.00
CA ASP A 4 3.02 9.00 1.32
C ASP A 4 3.33 8.94 2.82
N TYR A 5 3.45 10.11 3.45
CA TYR A 5 3.66 10.15 4.90
C TYR A 5 2.48 9.51 5.65
N HIS A 6 1.26 9.82 5.21
CA HIS A 6 0.06 9.26 5.81
C HIS A 6 -0.06 7.75 5.60
N LEU A 7 0.36 7.24 4.44
CA LEU A 7 0.42 5.82 4.15
C LEU A 7 1.37 5.11 5.14
N LYS A 8 2.52 5.72 5.44
CA LYS A 8 3.49 5.21 6.41
C LYS A 8 2.92 5.18 7.83
N GLU A 9 2.29 6.28 8.26
CA GLU A 9 1.65 6.34 9.59
C GLU A 9 0.55 5.27 9.74
N LEU A 10 -0.25 5.06 8.70
CA LEU A 10 -1.29 4.03 8.70
C LEU A 10 -0.69 2.62 8.69
N SER A 11 0.31 2.35 7.84
CA SER A 11 0.92 1.02 7.76
C SER A 11 1.62 0.63 9.06
N MET A 12 2.23 1.59 9.76
CA MET A 12 2.89 1.38 11.05
C MET A 12 1.94 1.42 12.26
N GLY A 13 0.64 1.65 12.07
CA GLY A 13 -0.35 1.68 13.14
C GLY A 13 -0.28 2.94 14.03
N GLU A 14 0.39 3.99 13.58
CA GLU A 14 0.44 5.29 14.27
C GLU A 14 -0.89 6.05 14.18
N ARG A 15 -1.76 5.64 13.24
CA ARG A 15 -3.10 6.17 13.06
C ARG A 15 -4.14 5.07 12.98
N GLU A 16 -5.36 5.41 13.39
CA GLU A 16 -6.51 4.52 13.26
C GLU A 16 -6.78 4.18 11.79
N GLN A 17 -7.01 2.89 11.54
CA GLN A 17 -7.29 2.40 10.21
C GLN A 17 -8.62 2.98 9.68
N PRO A 18 -8.64 3.54 8.46
CA PRO A 18 -9.85 4.11 7.87
C PRO A 18 -10.94 3.08 7.59
N VAL A 19 -10.63 1.78 7.61
CA VAL A 19 -11.57 0.68 7.33
C VAL A 19 -11.68 -0.20 8.57
N VAL A 20 -12.92 -0.48 8.99
CA VAL A 20 -13.18 -1.31 10.17
C VAL A 20 -12.70 -2.74 9.90
N GLY A 21 -11.89 -3.29 10.81
CA GLY A 21 -11.32 -4.63 10.68
C GLY A 21 -10.03 -4.71 9.87
N MET A 22 -9.62 -3.62 9.21
CA MET A 22 -8.32 -3.53 8.58
C MET A 22 -7.23 -3.47 9.65
N ARG A 23 -6.13 -4.19 9.42
CA ARG A 23 -5.03 -4.36 10.38
C ARG A 23 -3.79 -3.60 9.94
N GLY A 24 -3.02 -3.09 10.91
CA GLY A 24 -1.71 -2.49 10.64
C GLY A 24 -0.64 -3.55 10.38
N CYS A 25 0.56 -3.15 9.94
CA CYS A 25 1.66 -4.08 9.68
C CYS A 25 2.10 -4.84 10.94
N LEU A 26 2.05 -4.20 12.11
CA LEU A 26 2.41 -4.85 13.39
C LEU A 26 1.42 -5.96 13.76
N ASP A 27 0.12 -5.70 13.61
CA ASP A 27 -0.93 -6.72 13.85
C ASP A 27 -0.84 -7.88 12.85
N LEU A 28 -0.38 -7.60 11.63
CA LEU A 28 -0.17 -8.61 10.58
C LEU A 28 1.13 -9.42 10.78
N ALA A 29 2.07 -8.90 11.56
CA ALA A 29 3.33 -9.55 11.92
C ALA A 29 3.21 -10.42 13.19
N ASP A 30 2.18 -10.21 14.02
CA ASP A 30 2.00 -10.91 15.29
C ASP A 30 1.87 -12.45 15.10
N PRO A 31 2.73 -13.27 15.74
CA PRO A 31 2.62 -14.73 15.76
C PRO A 31 1.25 -15.29 16.16
N GLY A 32 0.48 -14.53 16.96
CA GLY A 32 -0.87 -14.91 17.40
C GLY A 32 -1.98 -14.63 16.37
N ALA A 33 -1.66 -13.97 15.25
CA ALA A 33 -2.62 -13.69 14.21
C ALA A 33 -3.01 -14.98 13.46
N GLU A 34 -4.30 -15.27 13.38
CA GLU A 34 -4.82 -16.48 12.72
C GLU A 34 -4.34 -16.57 11.25
N GLY A 35 -3.65 -17.68 10.92
CA GLY A 35 -3.21 -18.03 9.56
C GLY A 35 -1.79 -18.63 9.51
N ALA A 36 -1.56 -19.63 8.65
CA ALA A 36 -0.28 -20.33 8.50
C ALA A 36 0.91 -19.43 8.09
N GLU A 37 0.64 -18.18 7.67
CA GLU A 37 1.60 -17.23 7.10
C GLU A 37 2.16 -16.24 8.15
N ALA A 38 1.52 -16.11 9.33
CA ALA A 38 2.04 -15.33 10.45
C ALA A 38 3.28 -15.99 11.09
N ALA A 39 3.41 -17.31 10.93
CA ALA A 39 4.53 -18.10 11.43
C ALA A 39 5.89 -17.71 10.81
N ASP A 40 5.91 -17.32 9.52
CA ASP A 40 7.13 -16.89 8.83
C ASP A 40 7.64 -15.52 9.30
N CYS A 41 6.73 -14.64 9.72
CA CYS A 41 7.07 -13.31 10.27
C CYS A 41 7.51 -13.41 11.72
N ALA A 42 6.81 -14.21 12.53
CA ALA A 42 7.18 -14.50 13.91
C ALA A 42 8.57 -15.16 14.02
N ALA A 43 8.94 -16.01 13.06
CA ALA A 43 10.28 -16.58 12.99
C ALA A 43 11.36 -15.53 12.69
N ALA A 44 11.05 -14.50 11.89
CA ALA A 44 11.96 -13.39 11.63
C ALA A 44 12.15 -12.49 12.87
N ASP A 45 11.06 -12.17 13.60
CA ASP A 45 11.14 -11.41 14.86
C ASP A 45 11.86 -12.20 15.97
N ALA A 46 11.62 -13.51 16.09
CA ALA A 46 12.33 -14.39 17.02
C ALA A 46 13.83 -14.55 16.68
N ALA A 47 14.21 -14.37 15.40
CA ALA A 47 15.59 -14.34 14.93
C ALA A 47 16.22 -12.94 14.97
N GLY A 48 15.49 -11.90 15.41
CA GLY A 48 15.96 -10.51 15.42
C GLY A 48 16.11 -9.89 14.03
N VAL A 49 15.52 -10.50 13.00
CA VAL A 49 15.54 -10.03 11.62
C VAL A 49 14.41 -9.02 11.44
N ALA A 50 14.74 -7.73 11.55
CA ALA A 50 13.82 -6.66 11.19
C ALA A 50 13.38 -6.82 9.72
N TRP A 51 12.09 -7.05 9.50
CA TRP A 51 11.51 -7.05 8.16
C TRP A 51 11.60 -5.64 7.56
N ARG A 52 11.83 -5.56 6.25
CA ARG A 52 12.06 -4.29 5.53
C ARG A 52 11.36 -4.35 4.19
N ALA A 53 10.54 -3.35 3.90
CA ALA A 53 9.97 -3.18 2.57
C ALA A 53 9.78 -1.70 2.26
N ARG A 54 9.71 -1.39 0.96
CA ARG A 54 9.27 -0.10 0.44
C ARG A 54 7.81 -0.22 0.06
N GLU A 55 7.09 0.89 0.15
CA GLU A 55 5.69 0.97 -0.28
C GLU A 55 5.47 2.30 -0.99
N TRP A 56 4.61 2.31 -2.02
CA TRP A 56 4.31 3.49 -2.82
C TRP A 56 2.92 3.39 -3.45
N PHE A 57 2.36 4.54 -3.80
CA PHE A 57 1.12 4.60 -4.57
C PHE A 57 1.36 4.31 -6.05
N VAL A 58 0.40 3.64 -6.68
CA VAL A 58 0.42 3.33 -8.11
C VAL A 58 -0.92 3.66 -8.76
N VAL A 59 -0.87 4.06 -10.03
CA VAL A 59 -2.03 4.07 -10.92
C VAL A 59 -1.95 2.78 -11.74
N ARG A 60 -2.88 1.85 -11.50
CA ARG A 60 -2.91 0.53 -12.12
C ARG A 60 -3.62 0.55 -13.46
N HIS A 61 -4.68 1.35 -13.55
CA HIS A 61 -5.44 1.59 -14.77
C HIS A 61 -5.85 3.05 -14.84
N ALA A 62 -5.87 3.61 -16.04
CA ALA A 62 -6.33 4.97 -16.29
C ALA A 62 -7.00 5.04 -17.66
N GLU A 63 -8.22 5.56 -17.69
CA GLU A 63 -9.01 5.71 -18.91
C GLU A 63 -9.76 7.05 -18.92
N LEU A 64 -10.09 7.52 -20.12
CA LEU A 64 -10.93 8.68 -20.36
C LEU A 64 -12.22 8.19 -21.01
N LEU A 65 -13.33 8.36 -20.31
CA LEU A 65 -14.66 8.09 -20.84
C LEU A 65 -15.22 9.36 -21.48
N LEU A 66 -15.88 9.22 -22.62
CA LEU A 66 -16.61 10.32 -23.26
C LEU A 66 -18.08 10.23 -22.84
N GLY A 67 -18.56 11.22 -22.10
CA GLY A 67 -19.96 11.33 -21.72
C GLY A 67 -20.84 11.68 -22.92
N GLU A 68 -22.16 11.50 -22.77
CA GLU A 68 -23.13 11.75 -23.84
C GLU A 68 -23.15 13.22 -24.29
N GLY A 69 -22.77 14.16 -23.41
CA GLY A 69 -22.65 15.58 -23.68
C GLY A 69 -21.30 16.01 -24.26
N GLY A 70 -20.38 15.07 -24.51
CA GLY A 70 -19.03 15.33 -25.00
C GLY A 70 -18.02 15.70 -23.90
N GLU A 71 -18.40 15.58 -22.62
CA GLU A 71 -17.48 15.74 -21.50
C GLU A 71 -16.50 14.57 -21.38
N LEU A 72 -15.25 14.87 -20.99
CA LEU A 72 -14.24 13.85 -20.69
C LEU A 72 -14.27 13.53 -19.20
N VAL A 73 -14.49 12.26 -18.86
CA VAL A 73 -14.54 11.76 -17.49
C VAL A 73 -13.31 10.88 -17.24
N PRO A 74 -12.32 11.34 -16.43
CA PRO A 74 -11.18 10.53 -16.08
C PRO A 74 -11.54 9.49 -15.02
N CYS A 75 -11.24 8.23 -15.33
CA CYS A 75 -11.37 7.11 -14.43
C CYS A 75 -9.97 6.55 -14.16
N VAL A 76 -9.62 6.40 -12.88
CA VAL A 76 -8.33 5.85 -12.44
C VAL A 76 -8.58 4.75 -11.44
N ASP A 77 -7.92 3.61 -11.63
CA ASP A 77 -7.76 2.57 -10.62
C ASP A 77 -6.40 2.80 -9.95
N MET A 78 -6.43 3.08 -8.65
CA MET A 78 -5.25 3.35 -7.86
C MET A 78 -5.09 2.32 -6.75
N GLY A 79 -3.84 2.13 -6.33
CA GLY A 79 -3.52 1.20 -5.27
C GLY A 79 -2.22 1.55 -4.57
N VAL A 80 -1.79 0.64 -3.72
CA VAL A 80 -0.48 0.65 -3.05
C VAL A 80 0.24 -0.62 -3.43
N GLU A 81 1.49 -0.49 -3.83
CA GLU A 81 2.40 -1.61 -4.01
C GLU A 81 3.45 -1.58 -2.92
N ALA A 82 3.93 -2.76 -2.55
CA ALA A 82 5.05 -2.91 -1.64
C ALA A 82 6.02 -3.95 -2.15
N ARG A 83 7.31 -3.74 -1.85
CA ARG A 83 8.38 -4.66 -2.21
C ARG A 83 9.35 -4.81 -1.06
N GLU A 84 9.65 -6.05 -0.73
CA GLU A 84 10.64 -6.41 0.28
C GLU A 84 12.03 -5.88 -0.12
N VAL A 85 12.83 -5.50 0.89
CA VAL A 85 14.18 -4.98 0.71
C VAL A 85 15.17 -5.97 1.32
N ALA A 86 16.13 -6.39 0.51
CA ALA A 86 17.20 -7.30 0.88
C ALA A 86 18.55 -6.56 0.96
N LEU A 87 19.50 -7.13 1.70
CA LEU A 87 20.87 -6.65 1.74
C LEU A 87 21.62 -7.19 0.51
N GLY A 88 22.02 -6.31 -0.39
CA GLY A 88 22.76 -6.64 -1.59
C GLY A 88 24.23 -7.01 -1.32
N PRO A 89 24.95 -7.54 -2.34
CA PRO A 89 26.34 -8.00 -2.20
C PRO A 89 27.34 -6.93 -1.74
N CYS A 90 27.04 -5.67 -2.02
CA CYS A 90 27.83 -4.50 -1.65
C CYS A 90 27.45 -3.90 -0.28
N GLY A 91 26.56 -4.56 0.47
CA GLY A 91 26.04 -4.05 1.74
C GLY A 91 25.01 -2.93 1.59
N GLN A 92 24.54 -2.65 0.38
CA GLN A 92 23.48 -1.68 0.11
C GLN A 92 22.10 -2.34 0.19
N LEU A 93 21.09 -1.54 0.52
CA LEU A 93 19.70 -1.99 0.56
C LEU A 93 19.06 -1.87 -0.81
N GLU A 94 18.64 -3.01 -1.35
CA GLU A 94 18.05 -3.13 -2.69
C GLU A 94 16.72 -3.86 -2.61
N ASP A 95 15.86 -3.57 -3.59
CA ASP A 95 14.60 -4.27 -3.75
C ASP A 95 14.85 -5.76 -3.99
N ALA A 96 14.19 -6.63 -3.21
CA ALA A 96 14.29 -8.06 -3.38
C ALA A 96 13.73 -8.48 -4.75
N PRO A 97 14.40 -9.40 -5.48
CA PRO A 97 13.94 -9.86 -6.79
C PRO A 97 12.58 -10.56 -6.72
N LEU A 98 12.30 -11.21 -5.58
CA LEU A 98 11.01 -11.77 -5.25
C LEU A 98 10.70 -11.39 -3.80
N SER A 99 9.51 -10.83 -3.56
CA SER A 99 9.04 -10.53 -2.21
C SER A 99 8.24 -11.70 -1.65
N ARG A 100 8.40 -11.97 -0.36
CA ARG A 100 7.67 -13.05 0.30
C ARG A 100 6.17 -12.71 0.40
N PRO A 101 5.26 -13.62 0.03
CA PRO A 101 3.82 -13.34 0.06
C PRO A 101 3.29 -13.08 1.48
N GLY A 102 3.92 -13.67 2.50
CA GLY A 102 3.58 -13.44 3.91
C GLY A 102 4.10 -12.12 4.49
N HIS A 103 4.85 -11.31 3.73
CA HIS A 103 5.47 -10.10 4.28
C HIS A 103 4.41 -9.08 4.75
N PRO A 104 4.48 -8.54 5.99
CA PRO A 104 3.39 -7.74 6.57
C PRO A 104 3.02 -6.51 5.73
N LEU A 105 4.03 -5.76 5.26
CA LEU A 105 3.83 -4.60 4.37
C LEU A 105 3.17 -4.97 3.02
N LEU A 106 3.43 -6.16 2.47
CA LEU A 106 2.80 -6.60 1.23
C LEU A 106 1.33 -6.93 1.45
N ARG A 107 1.02 -7.62 2.57
CA ARG A 107 -0.36 -7.92 2.98
C ARG A 107 -1.14 -6.64 3.25
N TYR A 108 -0.53 -5.69 3.94
CA TYR A 108 -1.10 -4.37 4.18
C TYR A 108 -1.36 -3.62 2.85
N ALA A 109 -0.37 -3.58 1.95
CA ALA A 109 -0.54 -2.93 0.64
C ALA A 109 -1.67 -3.57 -0.20
N ALA A 110 -1.81 -4.89 -0.15
CA ALA A 110 -2.90 -5.60 -0.81
C ALA A 110 -4.26 -5.25 -0.20
N GLU A 111 -4.36 -5.21 1.13
CA GLU A 111 -5.59 -4.83 1.84
C GLU A 111 -5.95 -3.36 1.62
N PHE A 112 -4.96 -2.47 1.62
CA PHE A 112 -5.13 -1.05 1.30
C PHE A 112 -5.66 -0.88 -0.13
N THR A 113 -5.05 -1.57 -1.10
CA THR A 113 -5.48 -1.54 -2.51
C THR A 113 -6.92 -1.99 -2.67
N ARG A 114 -7.32 -3.07 -2.00
CA ARG A 114 -8.70 -3.58 -2.04
C ARG A 114 -9.72 -2.54 -1.57
N HIS A 115 -9.33 -1.66 -0.64
CA HIS A 115 -10.21 -0.64 -0.08
C HIS A 115 -9.86 0.78 -0.53
N PHE A 116 -9.02 0.93 -1.57
CA PHE A 116 -8.42 2.22 -1.92
C PHE A 116 -9.46 3.33 -2.06
N ASP A 117 -10.55 3.08 -2.78
CA ASP A 117 -11.61 4.09 -2.99
C ASP A 117 -12.28 4.49 -1.68
N LEU A 118 -12.60 3.53 -0.82
CA LEU A 118 -13.18 3.82 0.48
C LEU A 118 -12.22 4.62 1.37
N ILE A 119 -10.93 4.30 1.32
CA ILE A 119 -9.89 5.03 2.04
C ILE A 119 -9.77 6.44 1.50
N ALA A 120 -9.81 6.62 0.17
CA ALA A 120 -9.80 7.92 -0.47
C ALA A 120 -10.96 8.78 0.04
N GLU A 121 -12.19 8.26 0.07
CA GLU A 121 -13.34 9.01 0.60
C GLU A 121 -13.19 9.40 2.08
N ARG A 122 -12.51 8.59 2.89
CA ARG A 122 -12.35 8.80 4.34
C ARG A 122 -11.11 9.59 4.74
N ARG A 123 -10.12 9.72 3.84
CA ARG A 123 -8.83 10.39 4.10
C ARG A 123 -8.57 11.42 3.01
N SER A 124 -8.73 12.69 3.37
CA SER A 124 -8.60 13.83 2.45
C SER A 124 -7.29 13.85 1.66
N VAL A 125 -6.17 13.47 2.26
CA VAL A 125 -4.86 13.42 1.58
C VAL A 125 -4.80 12.35 0.49
N VAL A 126 -5.50 11.22 0.68
CA VAL A 126 -5.58 10.14 -0.31
C VAL A 126 -6.59 10.51 -1.41
N PHE A 127 -7.72 11.13 -1.04
CA PHE A 127 -8.64 11.73 -2.00
C PHE A 127 -7.93 12.70 -2.96
N GLN A 128 -7.17 13.65 -2.41
CA GLN A 128 -6.43 14.65 -3.20
C GLN A 128 -5.40 14.01 -4.13
N LEU A 129 -4.75 12.92 -3.70
CA LEU A 129 -3.84 12.15 -4.55
C LEU A 129 -4.59 11.53 -5.74
N ARG A 130 -5.79 10.98 -5.52
CA ARG A 130 -6.63 10.41 -6.59
C ARG A 130 -7.09 11.49 -7.57
N GLU A 131 -7.51 12.65 -7.08
CA GLU A 131 -7.93 13.76 -7.95
C GLU A 131 -6.75 14.33 -8.74
N LEU A 132 -5.55 14.36 -8.15
CA LEU A 132 -4.33 14.72 -8.89
C LEU A 132 -4.03 13.71 -10.01
N ALA A 133 -4.21 12.41 -9.76
CA ALA A 133 -4.02 11.39 -10.79
C ALA A 133 -5.02 11.57 -11.94
N LYS A 134 -6.30 11.79 -11.64
CA LYS A 134 -7.34 12.10 -12.65
C LYS A 134 -7.01 13.33 -13.48
N ALA A 135 -6.59 14.41 -12.83
CA ALA A 135 -6.19 15.65 -13.52
C ALA A 135 -4.96 15.44 -14.41
N SER A 136 -4.00 14.61 -13.97
CA SER A 136 -2.81 14.27 -14.75
C SER A 136 -3.12 13.44 -16.00
N VAL A 137 -4.17 12.61 -15.96
CA VAL A 137 -4.65 11.85 -17.13
C VAL A 137 -5.30 12.78 -18.16
N LEU A 138 -6.07 13.76 -17.72
CA LEU A 138 -6.69 14.76 -18.61
C LEU A 138 -5.69 15.73 -19.24
N ALA A 139 -4.55 15.98 -18.60
CA ALA A 139 -3.55 16.95 -19.06
C ALA A 139 -2.61 16.41 -20.17
N LYS A 140 -2.77 15.15 -20.59
CA LYS A 140 -2.02 14.53 -21.69
C LYS A 140 -2.70 14.75 -23.03
#